data_AF-A0A6B9Z1L2-F1
#
_entry.id   AF-A0A6B9Z1L2-F1
#
_cell.length_a   1.000
_cell.length_b   1.000
_cell.length_c   1.000
_cell.angle_alpha   90.00
_cell.angle_beta   90.00
_cell.angle_gamma   90.00
#
_symmetry.space_group_name_H-M   'P 1'
#
loop_
_entity.id
_entity.type
_entity.pdbx_description
1 polymer ?
#
loop_
_entity_poly.entity_id
_entity_poly.type
_entity_poly.pdbx_seq_one_letter_code
_entity_poly.pdbx_strand_id
1 'polypeptide(L)'
;MDLINRTINDRIEWKGDFFKADLPIIMSRLQNFQAIARPFSHTVTLFYKKPDANDYTHYTLRVRAYANLHCMDPAAVLHYLNQGITGKIQFKKNHGEKTELGDISIASYPGESLNPALHQISIAGKTLVLESFRLSRRAHWCIEPDGICEERELNRITLDFERYLYVVNPDKGLVFLGEMGPRLEIKSPTNVAVELVLALINRDGLMKEMNYRSLELLLQHKLTNIIPQETGKAFPEIEAKFDIATNALITADDLMLWLQAELPAGLLLPSPSKVVRMRRYHICRDAKHASTSCTLVETAAQKYSPKIKNNAYLTGQVLVRTTQASRTTDRNGTTGTMQTVLESYQWKLLNSFEKTQVKIPFQLSDGFAYLLSIDDCIDTTGNRLQQLEIEFIGSALNVPQCTEAIFTDINRVVTSLLTYLPFRGKITPSKTSKHEYFARYVPVPRVALA
;
A
#
# COMPACT_ATOMS: atom_id res chain seq x y z
N MET A 1 -9.75 -25.52 -25.14
CA MET A 1 -10.39 -25.22 -23.84
C MET A 1 -11.51 -24.24 -24.18
N ASP A 2 -12.76 -24.71 -24.15
CA ASP A 2 -13.92 -23.85 -24.45
C ASP A 2 -14.19 -22.95 -23.24
N LEU A 3 -14.02 -21.64 -23.43
CA LEU A 3 -14.18 -20.66 -22.36
C LEU A 3 -15.66 -20.30 -22.26
N ILE A 4 -16.35 -20.82 -21.24
CA ILE A 4 -17.73 -20.41 -20.94
C ILE A 4 -17.67 -19.05 -20.25
N ASN A 5 -18.05 -17.98 -20.95
CA ASN A 5 -18.10 -16.64 -20.38
C ASN A 5 -19.31 -16.50 -19.44
N ARG A 6 -19.05 -16.44 -18.13
CA ARG A 6 -20.05 -15.99 -17.15
C ARG A 6 -19.63 -14.63 -16.59
N THR A 7 -20.44 -13.61 -16.86
CA THR A 7 -20.35 -12.32 -16.17
C THR A 7 -20.97 -12.49 -14.79
N ILE A 8 -20.21 -12.17 -13.73
CA ILE A 8 -20.73 -12.24 -12.36
C ILE A 8 -21.52 -10.95 -12.10
N ASN A 9 -22.85 -11.09 -11.94
CA ASN A 9 -23.87 -10.04 -11.76
C ASN A 9 -23.49 -8.80 -10.93
N ASP A 10 -24.19 -7.70 -11.27
CA ASP A 10 -24.26 -6.40 -10.61
C ASP A 10 -24.37 -6.52 -9.08
N ARG A 11 -23.24 -6.43 -8.40
CA ARG A 11 -23.20 -6.30 -6.95
C ARG A 11 -22.21 -5.22 -6.58
N ILE A 12 -22.55 -4.50 -5.51
CA ILE A 12 -21.68 -3.48 -4.95
C ILE A 12 -20.59 -4.18 -4.14
N GLU A 13 -19.34 -3.74 -4.32
CA GLU A 13 -18.19 -4.26 -3.60
C GLU A 13 -17.45 -3.07 -2.96
N TRP A 14 -17.50 -2.97 -1.63
CA TRP A 14 -16.72 -2.00 -0.86
C TRP A 14 -15.49 -2.65 -0.25
N LYS A 15 -14.35 -1.94 -0.17
CA LYS A 15 -13.08 -2.48 0.36
C LYS A 15 -12.32 -1.47 1.21
N GLY A 16 -12.09 -1.82 2.47
CA GLY A 16 -11.33 -1.03 3.41
C GLY A 16 -10.09 -1.75 3.91
N ASP A 17 -8.95 -1.08 3.90
CA ASP A 17 -7.76 -1.51 4.63
C ASP A 17 -7.71 -0.81 5.99
N PHE A 18 -7.11 -1.47 6.98
CA PHE A 18 -6.90 -0.91 8.32
C PHE A 18 -5.61 -1.46 8.93
N PHE A 19 -5.23 -0.98 10.11
CA PHE A 19 -4.01 -1.45 10.80
C PHE A 19 -4.29 -2.75 11.56
N LYS A 20 -3.36 -3.71 11.50
CA LYS A 20 -3.46 -4.99 12.22
C LYS A 20 -3.67 -4.81 13.72
N ALA A 21 -3.16 -3.73 14.31
CA ALA A 21 -3.40 -3.36 15.71
C ALA A 21 -4.90 -3.12 16.02
N ASP A 22 -5.72 -2.74 15.04
CA ASP A 22 -7.16 -2.46 15.21
C ASP A 22 -8.02 -3.70 14.95
N LEU A 23 -7.42 -4.82 14.55
CA LEU A 23 -8.11 -6.08 14.26
C LEU A 23 -9.01 -6.57 15.41
N PRO A 24 -8.62 -6.50 16.70
CA PRO A 24 -9.49 -6.92 17.80
C PRO A 24 -10.82 -6.13 17.86
N ILE A 25 -10.78 -4.84 17.57
CA ILE A 25 -11.98 -3.97 17.56
C ILE A 25 -12.92 -4.40 16.42
N ILE A 26 -12.36 -4.59 15.22
CA ILE A 26 -13.12 -5.05 14.05
C ILE A 26 -13.71 -6.45 14.29
N MET A 27 -12.94 -7.36 14.88
CA MET A 27 -13.40 -8.71 15.20
C MET A 27 -14.54 -8.72 16.21
N SER A 28 -14.49 -7.90 17.25
CA SER A 28 -15.61 -7.74 18.20
C SER A 28 -16.87 -7.27 17.48
N ARG A 29 -16.77 -6.32 16.55
CA ARG A 29 -17.92 -5.82 15.78
C ARG A 29 -18.49 -6.87 14.83
N LEU A 30 -17.63 -7.72 14.25
CA LEU A 30 -18.04 -8.82 13.39
C LEU A 30 -18.84 -9.91 14.10
N GLN A 31 -18.80 -9.98 15.44
CA GLN A 31 -19.62 -10.92 16.22
C GLN A 31 -21.13 -10.66 16.07
N ASN A 32 -21.53 -9.47 15.62
CA ASN A 32 -22.93 -9.16 15.28
C ASN A 32 -23.43 -9.86 14.02
N PHE A 33 -22.55 -10.54 13.27
CA PHE A 33 -22.89 -11.24 12.04
C PHE A 33 -22.65 -12.74 12.18
N GLN A 34 -23.44 -13.54 11.48
CA GLN A 34 -23.27 -14.99 11.48
C GLN A 34 -22.07 -15.40 10.61
N ALA A 35 -21.15 -16.18 11.16
CA ALA A 35 -20.02 -16.69 10.41
C ALA A 35 -20.46 -17.69 9.32
N ILE A 36 -19.86 -17.59 8.14
CA ILE A 36 -20.04 -18.54 7.04
C ILE A 36 -18.90 -19.56 7.11
N ALA A 37 -19.24 -20.82 7.39
CA ALA A 37 -18.27 -21.91 7.34
C ALA A 37 -17.82 -22.17 5.90
N ARG A 38 -16.51 -22.20 5.67
CA ARG A 38 -15.90 -22.59 4.40
C ARG A 38 -14.93 -23.73 4.59
N PRO A 39 -14.78 -24.62 3.60
CA PRO A 39 -13.82 -25.71 3.66
C PRO A 39 -12.36 -25.23 3.64
N PHE A 40 -12.11 -24.00 3.17
CA PHE A 40 -10.78 -23.43 3.02
C PHE A 40 -10.65 -22.09 3.73
N SER A 41 -9.56 -21.93 4.46
CA SER A 41 -9.20 -20.72 5.21
C SER A 41 -8.32 -19.76 4.40
N HIS A 42 -7.72 -20.23 3.31
CA HIS A 42 -6.81 -19.43 2.49
C HIS A 42 -7.31 -19.26 1.06
N THR A 43 -6.99 -18.11 0.47
CA THR A 43 -7.12 -17.85 -0.95
C THR A 43 -5.75 -17.57 -1.55
N VAL A 44 -5.41 -18.30 -2.61
CA VAL A 44 -4.21 -18.08 -3.42
C VAL A 44 -4.65 -17.39 -4.72
N THR A 45 -4.10 -16.22 -5.01
CA THR A 45 -4.39 -15.47 -6.24
C THR A 45 -3.09 -15.29 -7.02
N LEU A 46 -2.96 -16.00 -8.12
CA LEU A 46 -1.82 -15.97 -9.02
C LEU A 46 -2.06 -14.95 -10.15
N PHE A 47 -1.14 -14.01 -10.36
CA PHE A 47 -1.28 -12.95 -11.37
C PHE A 47 -0.35 -13.21 -12.55
N TYR A 48 -0.95 -13.42 -13.72
CA TYR A 48 -0.23 -13.70 -14.95
C TYR A 48 -0.22 -12.48 -15.86
N LYS A 49 0.88 -12.34 -16.60
CA LYS A 49 1.03 -11.32 -17.65
C LYS A 49 1.65 -11.92 -18.90
N LYS A 50 1.63 -11.17 -20.00
CA LYS A 50 2.45 -11.53 -21.16
C LYS A 50 3.94 -11.31 -20.81
N PRO A 51 4.87 -12.11 -21.36
CA PRO A 51 6.30 -11.97 -21.09
C PRO A 51 6.82 -10.53 -21.23
N ASP A 52 6.42 -9.83 -22.29
CA ASP A 52 6.91 -8.48 -22.61
C ASP A 52 5.99 -7.35 -22.12
N ALA A 53 4.98 -7.67 -21.31
CA ALA A 53 4.08 -6.66 -20.76
C ALA A 53 4.78 -5.82 -19.68
N ASN A 54 4.82 -4.51 -19.92
CA ASN A 54 5.34 -3.51 -18.98
C ASN A 54 4.26 -2.95 -18.05
N ASP A 55 2.99 -3.26 -18.26
CA ASP A 55 1.87 -2.72 -17.49
C ASP A 55 1.53 -3.59 -16.27
N TYR A 56 1.29 -2.94 -15.13
CA TYR A 56 0.75 -3.56 -13.90
C TYR A 56 -0.74 -3.35 -13.77
N THR A 57 -1.33 -2.69 -14.77
CA THR A 57 -2.74 -2.43 -14.80
C THR A 57 -3.48 -3.72 -14.56
N HIS A 58 -4.50 -3.63 -13.72
CA HIS A 58 -5.28 -4.72 -13.17
C HIS A 58 -6.07 -5.55 -14.21
N TYR A 59 -5.64 -5.56 -15.47
CA TYR A 59 -6.05 -6.36 -16.62
C TYR A 59 -5.46 -7.78 -16.59
N THR A 60 -5.27 -8.30 -15.39
CA THR A 60 -4.55 -9.55 -15.21
C THR A 60 -5.54 -10.69 -15.32
N LEU A 61 -5.22 -11.58 -16.24
CA LEU A 61 -5.65 -12.95 -16.10
C LEU A 61 -5.06 -13.45 -14.78
N ARG A 62 -5.93 -13.97 -13.92
CA ARG A 62 -5.54 -14.53 -12.64
C ARG A 62 -6.07 -15.93 -12.47
N VAL A 63 -5.33 -16.76 -11.76
CA VAL A 63 -5.82 -18.03 -11.25
C VAL A 63 -6.13 -17.86 -9.78
N ARG A 64 -7.36 -18.19 -9.38
CA ARG A 64 -7.80 -18.15 -7.98
C ARG A 64 -8.01 -19.57 -7.49
N ALA A 65 -7.21 -19.96 -6.50
CA ALA A 65 -7.29 -21.24 -5.81
C ALA A 65 -7.60 -21.03 -4.32
N TYR A 66 -8.02 -22.11 -3.66
CA TYR A 66 -8.35 -22.13 -2.25
C TYR A 66 -7.60 -23.27 -1.57
N ALA A 67 -7.14 -23.04 -0.34
CA ALA A 67 -6.30 -23.99 0.38
C ALA A 67 -6.45 -23.85 1.89
N ASN A 68 -5.91 -24.83 2.61
CA ASN A 68 -5.61 -24.72 4.03
C ASN A 68 -4.09 -24.84 4.19
N LEU A 69 -3.45 -23.75 4.58
CA LEU A 69 -2.01 -23.70 4.82
C LEU A 69 -1.77 -23.58 6.31
N HIS A 70 -0.78 -24.32 6.81
CA HIS A 70 -0.37 -24.25 8.22
C HIS A 70 0.43 -22.97 8.52
N CYS A 71 1.26 -22.55 7.56
CA CYS A 71 2.02 -21.30 7.61
C CYS A 71 2.12 -20.69 6.21
N MET A 72 2.48 -19.41 6.16
CA MET A 72 2.59 -18.63 4.93
C MET A 72 4.02 -18.20 4.63
N ASP A 73 5.03 -18.86 5.20
CA ASP A 73 6.43 -18.61 4.90
C ASP A 73 6.80 -19.05 3.46
N PRO A 74 7.91 -18.55 2.89
CA PRO A 74 8.25 -18.84 1.50
C PRO A 74 8.40 -20.32 1.18
N ALA A 75 8.93 -21.13 2.10
CA ALA A 75 9.20 -22.55 1.87
C ALA A 75 7.90 -23.36 1.86
N ALA A 76 7.01 -23.13 2.83
CA ALA A 76 5.70 -23.78 2.88
C ALA A 76 4.82 -23.38 1.69
N VAL A 77 4.87 -22.10 1.31
CA VAL A 77 4.15 -21.60 0.13
C VAL A 77 4.67 -22.26 -1.14
N LEU A 78 5.99 -22.31 -1.33
CA LEU A 78 6.59 -22.98 -2.49
C LEU A 78 6.19 -24.46 -2.55
N HIS A 79 6.29 -25.16 -1.42
CA HIS A 79 5.89 -26.56 -1.32
C HIS A 79 4.44 -26.76 -1.77
N TYR A 80 3.50 -25.93 -1.28
CA TYR A 80 2.11 -25.97 -1.70
C TYR A 80 1.95 -25.74 -3.21
N LEU A 81 2.61 -24.72 -3.78
CA LEU A 81 2.51 -24.44 -5.23
C LEU A 81 3.03 -25.62 -6.08
N ASN A 82 3.99 -26.38 -5.56
CA ASN A 82 4.60 -27.54 -6.23
C ASN A 82 3.78 -28.83 -6.08
N GLN A 83 2.84 -28.91 -5.14
CA GLN A 83 1.89 -30.03 -5.03
C GLN A 83 0.81 -30.04 -6.14
N GLY A 84 0.77 -29.01 -6.97
CA GLY A 84 -0.25 -28.83 -8.00
C GLY A 84 -1.38 -27.93 -7.52
N ILE A 85 -2.06 -27.30 -8.48
CA ILE A 85 -3.08 -26.28 -8.18
C ILE A 85 -4.32 -26.52 -9.03
N THR A 86 -5.45 -26.63 -8.35
CA THR A 86 -6.78 -26.52 -8.96
C THR A 86 -7.38 -25.18 -8.60
N GLY A 87 -7.93 -24.47 -9.58
CA GLY A 87 -8.53 -23.18 -9.36
C GLY A 87 -9.36 -22.68 -10.54
N LYS A 88 -9.74 -21.41 -10.45
CA LYS A 88 -10.55 -20.74 -11.47
C LYS A 88 -9.75 -19.68 -12.21
N ILE A 89 -9.83 -19.70 -13.52
CA ILE A 89 -9.30 -18.65 -14.39
C ILE A 89 -10.29 -17.49 -14.38
N GLN A 90 -9.81 -16.31 -14.03
CA GLN A 90 -10.62 -15.10 -13.99
C GLN A 90 -9.92 -13.99 -14.75
N PHE A 91 -10.66 -13.31 -15.61
CA PHE A 91 -10.27 -12.04 -16.19
C PHE A 91 -10.92 -10.91 -15.40
N LYS A 92 -10.17 -9.84 -15.14
CA LYS A 92 -10.71 -8.65 -14.47
C LYS A 92 -10.55 -7.45 -15.41
N LYS A 93 -11.66 -6.85 -15.84
CA LYS A 93 -11.67 -5.64 -16.69
C LYS A 93 -11.52 -4.37 -15.85
N ASN A 94 -11.40 -3.23 -16.53
CA ASN A 94 -11.55 -1.90 -15.94
C ASN A 94 -12.82 -1.83 -15.07
N HIS A 95 -12.76 -1.10 -13.95
CA HIS A 95 -13.86 -0.91 -12.98
C HIS A 95 -14.28 -2.13 -12.15
N GLY A 96 -13.53 -3.24 -12.20
CA GLY A 96 -13.72 -4.33 -11.25
C GLY A 96 -14.62 -5.46 -11.72
N GLU A 97 -15.19 -5.34 -12.92
CA GLU A 97 -15.94 -6.40 -13.60
C GLU A 97 -15.04 -7.64 -13.75
N LYS A 98 -15.59 -8.80 -13.39
CA LYS A 98 -14.87 -10.09 -13.40
C LYS A 98 -15.60 -11.04 -14.35
N THR A 99 -14.86 -11.58 -15.30
CA THR A 99 -15.30 -12.66 -16.17
C THR A 99 -14.62 -13.94 -15.71
N GLU A 100 -15.40 -14.96 -15.39
CA GLU A 100 -14.88 -16.31 -15.19
C GLU A 100 -14.69 -16.95 -16.56
N LEU A 101 -13.51 -17.51 -16.81
CA LEU A 101 -13.15 -18.10 -18.10
C LEU A 101 -13.21 -19.64 -18.07
N GLY A 102 -13.18 -20.24 -16.88
CA GLY A 102 -13.23 -21.69 -16.68
C GLY A 102 -12.33 -22.15 -15.54
N ASP A 103 -12.27 -23.46 -15.34
CA ASP A 103 -11.42 -24.10 -14.34
C ASP A 103 -10.05 -24.45 -14.93
N ILE A 104 -9.04 -24.51 -14.06
CA ILE A 104 -7.68 -24.95 -14.38
C ILE A 104 -7.20 -25.95 -13.34
N SER A 105 -6.49 -26.98 -13.81
CA SER A 105 -5.79 -27.94 -12.96
C SER A 105 -4.36 -28.07 -13.47
N ILE A 106 -3.40 -27.84 -12.57
CA ILE A 106 -1.96 -27.89 -12.83
C ILE A 106 -1.41 -29.04 -12.01
N ALA A 107 -0.78 -30.00 -12.68
CA ALA A 107 -0.22 -31.18 -12.05
C ALA A 107 0.94 -30.84 -11.10
N SER A 108 1.15 -31.70 -10.10
CA SER A 108 2.25 -31.60 -9.16
C SER A 108 3.61 -31.68 -9.88
N TYR A 109 4.55 -30.86 -9.44
CA TYR A 109 5.94 -30.92 -9.87
C TYR A 109 6.83 -30.62 -8.66
N PRO A 110 7.21 -31.64 -7.86
CA PRO A 110 8.05 -31.46 -6.69
C PRO A 110 9.42 -30.88 -7.08
N GLY A 111 9.92 -29.94 -6.28
CA GLY A 111 11.22 -29.32 -6.51
C GLY A 111 11.47 -28.12 -5.61
N GLU A 112 12.69 -27.57 -5.68
CA GLU A 112 13.14 -26.40 -4.93
C GLU A 112 12.88 -25.07 -5.66
N SER A 113 12.40 -25.13 -6.90
CA SER A 113 11.96 -23.99 -7.70
C SER A 113 10.46 -24.08 -7.99
N LEU A 114 9.85 -22.98 -8.43
CA LEU A 114 8.45 -22.97 -8.83
C LEU A 114 8.17 -23.96 -9.97
N ASN A 115 7.08 -24.73 -9.83
CA ASN A 115 6.54 -25.62 -10.84
C ASN A 115 6.53 -24.95 -12.24
N PRO A 116 7.23 -25.51 -13.25
CA PRO A 116 7.30 -24.92 -14.59
C PRO A 116 5.94 -24.73 -15.26
N ALA A 117 5.00 -25.66 -15.07
CA ALA A 117 3.64 -25.58 -15.61
C ALA A 117 2.78 -24.52 -14.90
N LEU A 118 3.19 -24.11 -13.69
CA LEU A 118 2.59 -22.99 -12.98
C LEU A 118 3.24 -21.66 -13.34
N HIS A 119 4.56 -21.67 -13.60
CA HIS A 119 5.27 -20.47 -14.02
C HIS A 119 4.78 -19.97 -15.38
N GLN A 120 4.47 -20.88 -16.32
CA GLN A 120 4.04 -20.53 -17.66
C GLN A 120 2.77 -21.30 -18.04
N ILE A 121 1.72 -20.57 -18.39
CA ILE A 121 0.44 -21.14 -18.81
C ILE A 121 0.07 -20.67 -20.22
N SER A 122 -0.64 -21.52 -20.95
CA SER A 122 -1.17 -21.19 -22.29
C SER A 122 -2.69 -21.11 -22.24
N ILE A 123 -3.24 -19.93 -22.54
CA ILE A 123 -4.69 -19.69 -22.56
C ILE A 123 -5.06 -19.05 -23.89
N ALA A 124 -6.00 -19.66 -24.61
CA ALA A 124 -6.47 -19.20 -25.92
C ALA A 124 -5.32 -18.88 -26.90
N GLY A 125 -4.31 -19.76 -26.95
CA GLY A 125 -3.13 -19.61 -27.82
C GLY A 125 -2.11 -18.55 -27.37
N LYS A 126 -2.31 -17.91 -26.22
CA LYS A 126 -1.37 -16.94 -25.66
C LYS A 126 -0.62 -17.52 -24.47
N THR A 127 0.70 -17.40 -24.52
CA THR A 127 1.59 -17.72 -23.40
C THR A 127 1.58 -16.58 -22.39
N LEU A 128 1.39 -16.93 -21.13
CA LEU A 128 1.47 -16.02 -20.01
C LEU A 128 2.45 -16.54 -18.96
N VAL A 129 3.10 -15.63 -18.25
CA VAL A 129 4.05 -15.93 -17.18
C VAL A 129 3.53 -15.44 -15.84
N LEU A 130 3.74 -16.24 -14.80
CA LEU A 130 3.42 -15.88 -13.43
C LEU A 130 4.41 -14.84 -12.96
N GLU A 131 3.92 -13.63 -12.73
CA GLU A 131 4.75 -12.51 -12.26
C GLU A 131 4.76 -12.42 -10.74
N SER A 132 3.57 -12.52 -10.16
CA SER A 132 3.37 -12.36 -8.73
C SER A 132 2.19 -13.17 -8.27
N PHE A 133 2.12 -13.42 -6.97
CA PHE A 133 0.93 -13.96 -6.37
C PHE A 133 0.72 -13.44 -4.96
N ARG A 134 -0.55 -13.46 -4.58
CA ARG A 134 -1.02 -13.07 -3.26
C ARG A 134 -1.62 -14.28 -2.56
N LEU A 135 -1.24 -14.44 -1.31
CA LEU A 135 -1.87 -15.38 -0.39
C LEU A 135 -2.62 -14.61 0.69
N SER A 136 -3.88 -14.94 0.93
CA SER A 136 -4.68 -14.32 2.00
C SER A 136 -5.25 -15.39 2.92
N ARG A 137 -5.13 -15.22 4.24
CA ARG A 137 -5.91 -15.98 5.25
C ARG A 137 -7.20 -15.20 5.54
N ARG A 138 -8.36 -15.85 5.44
CA ARG A 138 -9.65 -15.17 5.36
C ARG A 138 -10.74 -15.84 6.17
N ALA A 139 -11.71 -15.06 6.64
CA ALA A 139 -12.99 -15.52 7.16
C ALA A 139 -14.14 -14.73 6.54
N HIS A 140 -15.35 -15.26 6.69
CA HIS A 140 -16.55 -14.75 6.03
C HIS A 140 -17.72 -14.70 7.01
N TRP A 141 -18.57 -13.69 6.87
CA TRP A 141 -19.80 -13.53 7.62
C TRP A 141 -20.92 -13.16 6.68
N CYS A 142 -22.13 -13.58 7.02
CA CYS A 142 -23.33 -13.23 6.29
C CYS A 142 -23.91 -11.92 6.83
N ILE A 143 -24.36 -11.05 5.91
CA ILE A 143 -25.04 -9.81 6.28
C ILE A 143 -26.49 -10.10 6.69
N GLU A 144 -27.14 -11.08 6.04
CA GLU A 144 -28.53 -11.49 6.28
C GLU A 144 -28.61 -13.01 6.52
N PRO A 145 -28.84 -13.48 7.76
CA PRO A 145 -28.71 -14.89 8.12
C PRO A 145 -29.78 -15.80 7.47
N ASP A 146 -30.92 -15.25 7.06
CA ASP A 146 -32.10 -16.04 6.69
C ASP A 146 -32.13 -16.51 5.23
N GLY A 147 -31.16 -16.08 4.39
CA GLY A 147 -31.08 -16.48 2.98
C GLY A 147 -30.48 -17.89 2.76
N ILE A 148 -30.70 -18.46 1.57
CA ILE A 148 -30.03 -19.71 1.15
C ILE A 148 -28.52 -19.48 0.93
N CYS A 149 -27.70 -20.54 0.93
CA CYS A 149 -26.24 -20.43 0.85
C CYS A 149 -25.72 -19.54 -0.30
N GLU A 150 -26.35 -19.62 -1.49
CA GLU A 150 -26.00 -18.79 -2.64
C GLU A 150 -26.28 -17.30 -2.41
N GLU A 151 -27.40 -16.96 -1.77
CA GLU A 151 -27.75 -15.59 -1.40
C GLU A 151 -26.81 -15.05 -0.32
N ARG A 152 -26.46 -15.88 0.67
CA ARG A 152 -25.44 -15.54 1.68
C ARG A 152 -24.09 -15.25 1.07
N GLU A 153 -23.73 -15.91 -0.03
CA GLU A 153 -22.49 -15.63 -0.76
C GLU A 153 -22.57 -14.28 -1.51
N LEU A 154 -23.74 -13.90 -2.03
CA LEU A 154 -23.93 -12.60 -2.65
C LEU A 154 -23.95 -11.45 -1.63
N ASN A 155 -24.42 -11.71 -0.41
CA ASN A 155 -24.56 -10.75 0.69
C ASN A 155 -23.64 -11.11 1.88
N ARG A 156 -22.36 -10.70 1.80
CA ARG A 156 -21.34 -11.12 2.77
C ARG A 156 -20.30 -10.06 3.10
N ILE A 157 -19.73 -10.24 4.28
CA ILE A 157 -18.49 -9.60 4.72
C ILE A 157 -17.36 -10.61 4.60
N THR A 158 -16.21 -10.18 4.11
CA THR A 158 -14.99 -10.99 4.05
C THR A 158 -13.86 -10.23 4.73
N LEU A 159 -13.24 -10.85 5.73
CA LEU A 159 -12.05 -10.31 6.38
C LEU A 159 -10.83 -11.10 5.95
N ASP A 160 -9.87 -10.43 5.35
CA ASP A 160 -8.51 -10.92 5.19
C ASP A 160 -7.76 -10.55 6.46
N PHE A 161 -7.40 -11.54 7.26
CA PHE A 161 -6.59 -11.31 8.47
C PHE A 161 -5.17 -10.91 8.09
N GLU A 162 -4.63 -11.62 7.11
CA GLU A 162 -3.24 -11.54 6.70
C GLU A 162 -3.19 -11.71 5.19
N ARG A 163 -2.35 -10.92 4.53
CA ARG A 163 -2.23 -10.93 3.08
C ARG A 163 -0.77 -10.77 2.70
N TYR A 164 -0.20 -11.79 2.09
CA TYR A 164 1.22 -11.86 1.78
C TYR A 164 1.40 -11.73 0.28
N LEU A 165 2.42 -10.99 -0.12
CA LEU A 165 2.73 -10.77 -1.53
C LEU A 165 4.10 -11.31 -1.89
N TYR A 166 4.14 -12.04 -3.00
CA TYR A 166 5.32 -12.67 -3.54
C TYR A 166 5.49 -12.29 -5.01
N VAL A 167 6.74 -12.19 -5.45
CA VAL A 167 7.09 -12.14 -6.87
C VAL A 167 7.92 -13.36 -7.23
N VAL A 168 7.80 -13.77 -8.49
CA VAL A 168 8.62 -14.82 -9.07
C VAL A 168 9.82 -14.16 -9.72
N ASN A 169 11.04 -14.54 -9.32
CA ASN A 169 12.26 -14.02 -9.94
C ASN A 169 12.55 -14.75 -11.28
N PRO A 170 13.53 -14.30 -12.08
CA PRO A 170 13.90 -14.97 -13.34
C PRO A 170 14.29 -16.44 -13.17
N ASP A 171 14.89 -16.78 -12.03
CA ASP A 171 15.33 -18.15 -11.69
C ASP A 171 14.19 -19.03 -11.13
N LYS A 172 12.93 -18.56 -11.19
CA LYS A 172 11.72 -19.25 -10.69
C LYS A 172 11.73 -19.48 -9.17
N GLY A 173 12.56 -18.77 -8.44
CA GLY A 173 12.51 -18.61 -6.99
C GLY A 173 11.43 -17.63 -6.55
N LEU A 174 10.99 -17.77 -5.31
CA LEU A 174 9.98 -16.91 -4.70
C LEU A 174 10.62 -15.83 -3.83
N VAL A 175 10.30 -14.57 -4.12
CA VAL A 175 10.74 -13.44 -3.31
C VAL A 175 9.56 -12.89 -2.54
N PHE A 176 9.62 -13.01 -1.21
CA PHE A 176 8.65 -12.37 -0.33
C PHE A 176 8.86 -10.85 -0.32
N LEU A 177 7.80 -10.10 -0.69
CA LEU A 177 7.83 -8.64 -0.68
C LEU A 177 7.34 -8.04 0.64
N GLY A 178 6.45 -8.73 1.35
CA GLY A 178 5.92 -8.27 2.65
C GLY A 178 4.46 -8.66 2.91
N GLU A 179 4.02 -8.39 4.13
CA GLU A 179 2.61 -8.51 4.56
C GLU A 179 1.87 -7.19 4.32
N MET A 180 0.75 -7.21 3.59
CA MET A 180 -0.06 -6.03 3.29
C MET A 180 -1.04 -5.66 4.41
N GLY A 181 -0.98 -6.28 5.59
CA GLY A 181 -1.96 -6.10 6.67
C GLY A 181 -3.39 -6.55 6.33
N PRO A 182 -4.37 -6.33 7.21
CA PRO A 182 -5.73 -6.82 7.04
C PRO A 182 -6.55 -5.98 6.04
N ARG A 183 -7.63 -6.59 5.53
CA ARG A 183 -8.63 -5.93 4.68
C ARG A 183 -10.02 -6.49 4.92
N LEU A 184 -11.01 -5.60 4.94
CA LEU A 184 -12.41 -5.98 4.92
C LEU A 184 -13.00 -5.71 3.54
N GLU A 185 -13.73 -6.68 2.99
CA GLU A 185 -14.52 -6.55 1.76
C GLU A 185 -15.99 -6.78 2.10
N ILE A 186 -16.87 -5.86 1.72
CA ILE A 186 -18.33 -5.99 1.85
C ILE A 186 -18.89 -6.18 0.46
N LYS A 187 -19.75 -7.20 0.29
CA LYS A 187 -20.44 -7.48 -0.97
C LYS A 187 -21.92 -7.59 -0.68
N SER A 188 -22.70 -6.82 -1.42
CA SER A 188 -24.16 -6.86 -1.32
C SER A 188 -24.80 -6.44 -2.64
N PRO A 189 -26.03 -6.89 -2.94
CA PRO A 189 -26.81 -6.37 -4.06
C PRO A 189 -27.15 -4.87 -3.96
N THR A 190 -27.16 -4.28 -2.75
CA THR A 190 -27.61 -2.89 -2.53
C THR A 190 -26.60 -2.06 -1.73
N ASN A 191 -26.59 -0.74 -1.95
CA ASN A 191 -25.72 0.20 -1.21
C ASN A 191 -26.15 0.31 0.25
N VAL A 192 -27.45 0.28 0.50
CA VAL A 192 -28.03 0.39 1.85
C VAL A 192 -27.45 -0.67 2.80
N ALA A 193 -27.35 -1.92 2.35
CA ALA A 193 -26.76 -2.99 3.15
C ALA A 193 -25.27 -2.76 3.43
N VAL A 194 -24.52 -2.23 2.45
CA VAL A 194 -23.11 -1.86 2.63
C VAL A 194 -22.96 -0.75 3.67
N GLU A 195 -23.78 0.30 3.57
CA GLU A 195 -23.78 1.44 4.50
C GLU A 195 -24.15 1.02 5.92
N LEU A 196 -25.13 0.15 6.10
CA LEU A 196 -25.51 -0.41 7.40
C LEU A 196 -24.34 -1.18 8.06
N VAL A 197 -23.67 -2.03 7.29
CA VAL A 197 -22.48 -2.76 7.77
C VAL A 197 -21.36 -1.79 8.12
N LEU A 198 -21.13 -0.76 7.31
CA LEU A 198 -20.11 0.26 7.57
C LEU A 198 -20.42 1.08 8.83
N ALA A 199 -21.68 1.43 9.08
CA ALA A 199 -22.09 2.13 10.29
C ALA A 199 -21.78 1.34 11.57
N LEU A 200 -21.86 0.00 11.50
CA LEU A 200 -21.54 -0.88 12.63
C LEU A 200 -20.03 -1.13 12.77
N ILE A 201 -19.35 -1.48 11.68
CA ILE A 201 -17.97 -1.96 11.73
C ILE A 201 -16.96 -0.80 11.68
N ASN A 202 -17.24 0.24 10.90
CA ASN A 202 -16.36 1.38 10.68
C ASN A 202 -16.71 2.64 11.47
N ARG A 203 -17.41 2.51 12.61
CA ARG A 203 -17.94 3.66 13.36
C ARG A 203 -16.90 4.74 13.68
N ASP A 204 -15.65 4.36 13.96
CA ASP A 204 -14.55 5.30 14.29
C ASP A 204 -13.66 5.65 13.08
N GLY A 205 -14.07 5.27 11.87
CA GLY A 205 -13.28 5.53 10.65
C GLY A 205 -11.94 4.80 10.58
N LEU A 206 -11.83 3.63 11.23
CA LEU A 206 -10.61 2.81 11.28
C LEU A 206 -10.19 2.28 9.91
N MET A 207 -11.17 2.06 9.02
CA MET A 207 -10.95 1.53 7.68
C MET A 207 -10.84 2.66 6.66
N LYS A 208 -9.80 2.59 5.83
CA LYS A 208 -9.59 3.49 4.70
C LYS A 208 -9.92 2.77 3.41
N GLU A 209 -10.85 3.33 2.65
CA GLU A 209 -11.22 2.78 1.36
C GLU A 209 -10.01 2.82 0.42
N MET A 210 -9.57 1.63 -0.02
CA MET A 210 -8.34 1.50 -0.81
C MET A 210 -8.50 0.44 -1.89
N ASN A 211 -8.50 0.88 -3.14
CA ASN A 211 -8.70 -0.01 -4.28
C ASN A 211 -7.52 -0.99 -4.49
N TYR A 212 -6.26 -0.60 -4.22
CA TYR A 212 -5.09 -1.29 -4.79
C TYR A 212 -3.87 -1.47 -3.89
N ARG A 213 -4.04 -1.83 -2.61
CA ARG A 213 -2.88 -2.03 -1.71
C ARG A 213 -1.90 -3.12 -2.14
N SER A 214 -2.31 -4.08 -2.97
CA SER A 214 -1.39 -5.07 -3.55
C SER A 214 -0.35 -4.45 -4.50
N LEU A 215 -0.61 -3.28 -5.09
CA LEU A 215 0.38 -2.61 -5.92
C LEU A 215 1.46 -1.91 -5.10
N GLU A 216 1.21 -1.60 -3.82
CA GLU A 216 2.15 -0.86 -2.99
C GLU A 216 3.53 -1.53 -2.97
N LEU A 217 3.55 -2.82 -2.62
CA LEU A 217 4.78 -3.60 -2.47
C LEU A 217 5.43 -3.94 -3.82
N LEU A 218 4.63 -4.22 -4.86
CA LEU A 218 5.14 -4.51 -6.21
C LEU A 218 5.85 -3.30 -6.83
N LEU A 219 5.19 -2.15 -6.78
CA LEU A 219 5.74 -0.92 -7.34
C LEU A 219 6.94 -0.42 -6.53
N GLN A 220 6.97 -0.67 -5.21
CA GLN A 220 8.16 -0.46 -4.39
C GLN A 220 9.34 -1.33 -4.81
N HIS A 221 9.10 -2.62 -5.00
CA HIS A 221 10.14 -3.55 -5.43
C HIS A 221 10.73 -3.12 -6.78
N LYS A 222 9.86 -2.72 -7.73
CA LYS A 222 10.31 -2.15 -9.01
C LYS A 222 11.16 -0.91 -8.86
N LEU A 223 10.66 0.07 -8.11
CA LEU A 223 11.38 1.34 -7.96
C LEU A 223 12.78 1.11 -7.39
N THR A 224 12.92 0.14 -6.47
CA THR A 224 14.22 -0.25 -5.89
C THR A 224 15.17 -0.85 -6.92
N ASN A 225 14.65 -1.54 -7.94
CA ASN A 225 15.46 -2.10 -9.03
C ASN A 225 15.82 -1.06 -10.10
N ILE A 226 15.05 0.03 -10.20
CA ILE A 226 15.30 1.14 -11.15
C ILE A 226 16.26 2.17 -10.55
N ILE A 227 16.13 2.43 -9.24
CA ILE A 227 16.98 3.36 -8.49
C ILE A 227 17.65 2.57 -7.37
N PRO A 228 18.84 1.98 -7.61
CA PRO A 228 19.58 1.29 -6.57
C PRO A 228 19.94 2.29 -5.46
N GLN A 229 19.37 2.10 -4.26
CA GLN A 229 19.75 2.93 -3.11
C GLN A 229 20.91 2.29 -2.37
N GLU A 230 22.06 2.96 -2.30
CA GLU A 230 23.19 2.53 -1.46
C GLU A 230 22.72 2.34 -0.01
N THR A 231 22.81 1.11 0.47
CA THR A 231 22.39 0.68 1.81
C THR A 231 23.54 0.89 2.78
N GLY A 232 23.43 1.85 3.71
CA GLY A 232 24.31 1.85 4.89
C GLY A 232 24.57 3.18 5.60
N LYS A 233 24.14 4.33 5.07
CA LYS A 233 24.38 5.64 5.70
C LYS A 233 23.10 6.45 5.84
N ALA A 234 23.10 7.39 6.80
CA ALA A 234 22.08 8.42 6.88
C ALA A 234 22.07 9.18 5.54
N PHE A 235 20.95 9.15 4.84
CA PHE A 235 20.80 9.78 3.55
C PHE A 235 20.34 11.23 3.78
N PRO A 236 20.89 12.23 3.08
CA PRO A 236 20.34 13.57 3.12
C PRO A 236 18.93 13.53 2.51
N GLU A 237 17.90 13.77 3.32
CA GLU A 237 16.55 14.02 2.80
C GLU A 237 16.54 15.45 2.28
N ILE A 238 16.41 15.59 0.96
CA ILE A 238 16.29 16.86 0.24
C ILE A 238 14.87 16.93 -0.31
N GLU A 239 14.07 17.82 0.24
CA GLU A 239 12.62 17.87 -0.02
C GLU A 239 12.08 19.31 -0.02
N ALA A 240 11.03 19.58 -0.78
CA ALA A 240 10.21 20.78 -0.66
C ALA A 240 8.80 20.40 -0.23
N LYS A 241 8.17 21.20 0.65
CA LYS A 241 6.84 20.90 1.22
C LYS A 241 5.90 22.07 1.10
N PHE A 242 4.66 21.73 0.79
CA PHE A 242 3.59 22.70 0.63
C PHE A 242 2.36 22.23 1.38
N ASP A 243 1.76 23.13 2.15
CA ASP A 243 0.44 22.94 2.74
C ASP A 243 -0.61 23.15 1.65
N ILE A 244 -1.53 22.20 1.53
CA ILE A 244 -2.68 22.29 0.64
C ILE A 244 -3.79 23.02 1.40
N ALA A 245 -4.37 24.06 0.79
CA ALA A 245 -5.45 24.82 1.41
C ALA A 245 -6.66 23.91 1.69
N THR A 246 -7.36 24.13 2.81
CA THR A 246 -8.43 23.25 3.32
C THR A 246 -9.54 22.94 2.30
N ASN A 247 -9.84 23.88 1.40
CA ASN A 247 -10.89 23.75 0.38
C ASN A 247 -10.34 23.44 -1.02
N ALA A 248 -9.02 23.26 -1.16
CA ALA A 248 -8.41 22.90 -2.43
C ALA A 248 -8.44 21.39 -2.62
N LEU A 249 -8.78 20.96 -3.84
CA LEU A 249 -8.61 19.59 -4.29
C LEU A 249 -7.43 19.55 -5.27
N ILE A 250 -6.44 18.72 -4.94
CA ILE A 250 -5.29 18.38 -5.80
C ILE A 250 -5.24 16.86 -5.85
N THR A 251 -5.35 16.29 -7.03
CA THR A 251 -5.31 14.84 -7.23
C THR A 251 -3.97 14.40 -7.81
N ALA A 252 -3.65 13.12 -7.65
CA ALA A 252 -2.47 12.54 -8.26
C ALA A 252 -2.51 12.58 -9.80
N ASP A 253 -3.71 12.52 -10.39
CA ASP A 253 -3.88 12.58 -11.83
C ASP A 253 -3.61 14.00 -12.34
N ASP A 254 -4.03 15.04 -11.60
CA ASP A 254 -3.66 16.43 -11.90
C ASP A 254 -2.14 16.64 -11.89
N LEU A 255 -1.44 16.07 -10.89
CA LEU A 255 0.02 16.15 -10.81
C LEU A 255 0.72 15.42 -11.96
N MET A 256 0.21 14.26 -12.39
CA MET A 256 0.78 13.54 -13.52
C MET A 256 0.56 14.30 -14.84
N LEU A 257 -0.61 14.89 -15.04
CA LEU A 257 -0.89 15.74 -16.20
C LEU A 257 0.03 16.97 -16.22
N TRP A 258 0.20 17.63 -15.07
CA TRP A 258 1.13 18.75 -14.92
C TRP A 258 2.57 18.35 -15.24
N LEU A 259 3.07 17.24 -14.67
CA LEU A 259 4.42 16.73 -14.91
C LEU A 259 4.69 16.53 -16.40
N GLN A 260 3.73 15.97 -17.13
CA GLN A 260 3.87 15.70 -18.56
C GLN A 260 3.76 16.96 -19.43
N ALA A 261 3.03 17.98 -18.96
CA ALA A 261 2.79 19.21 -19.71
C ALA A 261 3.89 20.26 -19.52
N GLU A 262 4.40 20.42 -18.30
CA GLU A 262 5.27 21.55 -17.92
C GLU A 262 6.75 21.16 -17.77
N LEU A 263 7.06 19.86 -17.65
CA LEU A 263 8.41 19.39 -17.38
C LEU A 263 8.80 18.28 -18.37
N PRO A 264 10.08 18.20 -18.79
CA PRO A 264 10.60 17.06 -19.56
C PRO A 264 10.82 15.87 -18.60
N ALA A 265 9.74 15.35 -18.02
CA ALA A 265 9.75 14.32 -16.99
C ALA A 265 9.28 12.96 -17.53
N GLY A 266 10.00 11.90 -17.18
CA GLY A 266 9.60 10.52 -17.40
C GLY A 266 9.01 9.90 -16.13
N LEU A 267 7.87 9.23 -16.21
CA LEU A 267 7.34 8.46 -15.08
C LEU A 267 8.16 7.18 -14.91
N LEU A 268 8.60 6.91 -13.68
CA LEU A 268 9.50 5.78 -13.38
C LEU A 268 8.76 4.46 -13.16
N LEU A 269 7.45 4.52 -12.93
CA LEU A 269 6.63 3.34 -12.72
C LEU A 269 5.65 3.16 -13.87
N PRO A 270 5.32 1.90 -14.22
CA PRO A 270 4.26 1.64 -15.17
C PRO A 270 2.89 2.03 -14.61
N SER A 271 1.89 2.17 -15.49
CA SER A 271 0.52 2.53 -15.12
C SER A 271 0.01 1.65 -13.95
N PRO A 272 -0.59 2.24 -12.88
CA PRO A 272 -1.07 3.62 -12.79
C PRO A 272 -0.01 4.66 -12.43
N SER A 273 1.28 4.30 -12.48
CA SER A 273 2.45 5.18 -12.24
C SER A 273 2.47 5.86 -10.88
N LYS A 274 1.64 5.38 -9.95
CA LYS A 274 1.49 5.90 -8.60
C LYS A 274 1.41 4.78 -7.56
N VAL A 275 1.99 5.03 -6.40
CA VAL A 275 2.00 4.14 -5.25
C VAL A 275 1.15 4.76 -4.15
N VAL A 276 0.06 4.11 -3.78
CA VAL A 276 -0.75 4.52 -2.62
C VAL A 276 -0.26 3.76 -1.39
N ARG A 277 -0.02 4.46 -0.29
CA ARG A 277 0.45 3.89 0.98
C ARG A 277 -0.37 4.41 2.14
N MET A 278 -0.54 3.55 3.14
CA MET A 278 -1.12 3.93 4.43
C MET A 278 -0.13 3.62 5.54
N ARG A 279 0.10 4.58 6.43
CA ARG A 279 1.01 4.47 7.59
C ARG A 279 0.42 5.20 8.78
N ARG A 280 0.72 4.75 9.99
CA ARG A 280 0.42 5.48 11.23
C ARG A 280 1.72 5.99 11.80
N TYR A 281 1.77 7.28 12.09
CA TYR A 281 2.92 7.97 12.60
C TYR A 281 2.66 8.29 14.07
N HIS A 282 3.53 7.80 14.93
CA HIS A 282 3.53 8.08 16.35
C HIS A 282 4.59 9.13 16.62
N ILE A 283 4.14 10.33 16.97
CA ILE A 283 5.01 11.45 17.33
C ILE A 283 5.54 11.18 18.72
N CYS A 284 6.86 11.14 18.85
CA CYS A 284 7.54 10.79 20.09
C CYS A 284 8.50 11.89 20.52
N ARG A 285 8.87 11.85 21.80
CA ARG A 285 9.97 12.60 22.39
C ARG A 285 11.05 11.65 22.86
N ASP A 286 12.29 11.93 22.49
CA ASP A 286 13.45 11.28 23.08
C ASP A 286 13.68 11.84 24.49
N ALA A 287 13.75 10.96 25.50
CA ALA A 287 13.99 11.38 26.87
C ALA A 287 15.42 11.91 27.09
N LYS A 288 16.40 11.48 26.29
CA LYS A 288 17.81 11.90 26.37
C LYS A 288 18.08 13.18 25.57
N HIS A 289 17.33 13.40 24.49
CA HIS A 289 17.55 14.52 23.57
C HIS A 289 16.21 15.22 23.23
N ALA A 290 15.75 16.09 24.13
CA ALA A 290 14.44 16.73 24.01
C ALA A 290 14.25 17.56 22.71
N SER A 291 15.34 18.03 22.08
CA SER A 291 15.32 18.78 20.81
C SER A 291 15.22 17.89 19.57
N THR A 292 15.33 16.58 19.71
CA THR A 292 15.32 15.63 18.59
C THR A 292 13.89 15.24 18.22
N SER A 293 13.52 15.44 16.96
CA SER A 293 12.25 14.93 16.42
C SER A 293 12.33 13.43 16.18
N CYS A 294 11.71 12.67 17.07
CA CYS A 294 11.55 11.22 16.96
C CYS A 294 10.15 10.87 16.50
N THR A 295 10.04 9.92 15.57
CA THR A 295 8.76 9.41 15.08
C THR A 295 8.85 7.92 14.89
N LEU A 296 7.90 7.18 15.44
CA LEU A 296 7.75 5.76 15.15
C LEU A 296 6.71 5.60 14.04
N VAL A 297 7.09 4.97 12.93
CA VAL A 297 6.18 4.71 11.81
C VAL A 297 5.70 3.27 11.88
N GLU A 298 4.39 3.09 11.98
CA GLU A 298 3.68 1.83 11.92
C GLU A 298 3.16 1.57 10.50
N THR A 299 3.44 0.40 9.96
CA THR A 299 2.76 -0.11 8.77
C THR A 299 1.48 -0.83 9.16
N ALA A 300 0.53 -0.98 8.25
CA ALA A 300 -0.72 -1.65 8.62
C ALA A 300 -0.59 -3.17 8.81
N ALA A 301 0.58 -3.77 8.56
CA ALA A 301 0.92 -5.12 9.05
C ALA A 301 1.49 -5.11 10.48
N GLN A 302 1.43 -3.98 11.18
CA GLN A 302 1.98 -3.77 12.53
C GLN A 302 3.50 -3.98 12.58
N LYS A 303 4.19 -3.38 11.61
CA LYS A 303 5.65 -3.29 11.59
C LYS A 303 6.07 -1.88 11.94
N TYR A 304 7.05 -1.75 12.82
CA TYR A 304 7.48 -0.46 13.36
C TYR A 304 8.87 -0.04 12.88
N SER A 305 9.01 1.27 12.65
CA SER A 305 10.23 1.94 12.19
C SER A 305 10.53 3.18 13.03
N PRO A 306 11.64 3.24 13.80
CA PRO A 306 12.13 4.51 14.29
C PRO A 306 12.57 5.40 13.10
N LYS A 307 12.23 6.69 13.20
CA LYS A 307 12.76 7.76 12.37
C LYS A 307 13.22 8.89 13.29
N ILE A 308 14.49 9.26 13.16
CA ILE A 308 15.13 10.35 13.88
C ILE A 308 15.59 11.37 12.85
N LYS A 309 15.17 12.63 13.02
CA LYS A 309 15.48 13.72 12.10
C LYS A 309 16.35 14.77 12.81
N ASN A 310 17.49 15.10 12.21
CA ASN A 310 18.48 16.03 12.75
C ASN A 310 19.01 16.97 11.67
N ASN A 311 19.70 18.03 12.08
CA ASN A 311 20.45 18.96 11.21
C ASN A 311 19.59 19.53 10.06
N ALA A 312 18.37 19.95 10.37
CA ALA A 312 17.46 20.51 9.39
C ALA A 312 17.82 21.97 9.08
N TYR A 313 17.97 22.32 7.80
CA TYR A 313 18.14 23.70 7.33
C TYR A 313 17.40 23.92 6.00
N LEU A 314 17.02 25.18 5.74
CA LEU A 314 16.31 25.59 4.53
C LEU A 314 17.26 26.30 3.57
N THR A 315 17.13 26.01 2.27
CA THR A 315 17.74 26.75 1.16
C THR A 315 16.63 27.15 0.19
N GLY A 316 16.12 28.38 0.32
CA GLY A 316 14.89 28.79 -0.35
C GLY A 316 13.69 28.00 0.17
N GLN A 317 13.00 27.27 -0.71
CA GLN A 317 11.87 26.39 -0.37
C GLN A 317 12.28 24.93 -0.11
N VAL A 318 13.57 24.62 -0.24
CA VAL A 318 14.11 23.27 -0.11
C VAL A 318 14.62 23.04 1.30
N LEU A 319 14.06 22.05 1.97
CA LEU A 319 14.50 21.53 3.26
C LEU A 319 15.53 20.43 3.04
N VAL A 320 16.66 20.57 3.72
CA VAL A 320 17.70 19.54 3.80
C VAL A 320 17.79 19.08 5.24
N ARG A 321 17.81 17.77 5.45
CA ARG A 321 18.03 17.20 6.78
C ARG A 321 18.69 15.85 6.73
N THR A 322 19.30 15.47 7.84
CA THR A 322 19.77 14.10 8.04
C THR A 322 18.65 13.29 8.66
N THR A 323 18.26 12.21 8.00
CA THR A 323 17.29 11.27 8.58
C THR A 323 17.94 9.92 8.81
N GLN A 324 17.91 9.49 10.08
CA GLN A 324 18.18 8.11 10.46
C GLN A 324 16.84 7.39 10.50
N ALA A 325 16.56 6.59 9.48
CA ALA A 325 15.39 5.73 9.43
C ALA A 325 15.86 4.28 9.38
N SER A 326 15.30 3.41 10.22
CA SER A 326 15.35 1.99 9.91
C SER A 326 14.60 1.77 8.59
N ARG A 327 15.19 1.07 7.63
CA ARG A 327 14.53 0.77 6.34
C ARG A 327 13.38 -0.20 6.59
N THR A 328 12.21 0.34 6.87
CA THR A 328 11.04 -0.47 7.24
C THR A 328 10.15 -0.66 6.05
N THR A 329 10.34 -1.81 5.42
CA THR A 329 9.31 -2.44 4.58
C THR A 329 8.42 -3.29 5.47
N ASP A 330 7.27 -3.72 4.95
CA ASP A 330 6.44 -4.72 5.64
C ASP A 330 7.21 -6.03 5.92
N ARG A 331 8.30 -6.29 5.17
CA ARG A 331 9.18 -7.44 5.36
C ARG A 331 10.16 -7.28 6.53
N ASN A 332 10.80 -6.10 6.66
CA ASN A 332 11.98 -5.93 7.53
C ASN A 332 11.73 -5.06 8.78
N GLY A 333 10.52 -4.56 8.99
CA GLY A 333 10.22 -3.74 10.18
C GLY A 333 10.21 -4.52 11.48
N THR A 334 10.43 -3.81 12.58
CA THR A 334 10.42 -4.39 13.94
C THR A 334 9.01 -4.84 14.29
N THR A 335 8.87 -6.05 14.83
CA THR A 335 7.60 -6.59 15.35
C THR A 335 7.45 -6.33 16.84
N GLY A 336 6.22 -6.25 17.33
CA GLY A 336 5.92 -6.10 18.76
C GLY A 336 4.65 -5.31 18.97
N THR A 337 4.42 -4.87 20.21
CA THR A 337 3.41 -3.84 20.51
C THR A 337 4.08 -2.47 20.43
N MET A 338 3.31 -1.42 20.14
CA MET A 338 3.81 -0.04 20.17
C MET A 338 4.54 0.27 21.49
N GLN A 339 3.99 -0.17 22.63
CA GLN A 339 4.59 0.03 23.94
C GLN A 339 6.00 -0.59 24.04
N THR A 340 6.14 -1.88 23.69
CA THR A 340 7.44 -2.56 23.74
C THR A 340 8.49 -1.89 22.86
N VAL A 341 8.09 -1.38 21.69
CA VAL A 341 9.00 -0.66 20.80
C VAL A 341 9.41 0.68 21.41
N LEU A 342 8.46 1.47 21.93
CA LEU A 342 8.77 2.76 22.58
C LEU A 342 9.70 2.58 23.79
N GLU A 343 9.49 1.55 24.60
CA GLU A 343 10.35 1.21 25.75
C GLU A 343 11.79 0.92 25.30
N SER A 344 11.96 0.17 24.21
CA SER A 344 13.30 -0.15 23.68
C SER A 344 14.11 1.08 23.25
N TYR A 345 13.43 2.13 22.76
CA TYR A 345 14.06 3.40 22.39
C TYR A 345 14.05 4.44 23.51
N GLN A 346 13.45 4.14 24.67
CA GLN A 346 13.23 5.09 25.77
C GLN A 346 12.48 6.36 25.30
N TRP A 347 11.49 6.17 24.42
CA TRP A 347 10.73 7.26 23.83
C TRP A 347 9.36 7.41 24.49
N LYS A 348 8.95 8.66 24.72
CA LYS A 348 7.61 8.98 25.19
C LYS A 348 6.71 9.33 24.00
N LEU A 349 5.56 8.65 23.89
CA LEU A 349 4.54 9.01 22.92
C LEU A 349 3.93 10.39 23.25
N LEU A 350 3.87 11.27 22.27
CA LEU A 350 3.24 12.58 22.36
C LEU A 350 1.88 12.60 21.67
N ASN A 351 1.78 12.08 20.44
CA ASN A 351 0.53 12.00 19.67
C ASN A 351 0.66 10.91 18.58
N SER A 352 -0.43 10.55 17.91
CA SER A 352 -0.43 9.69 16.72
C SER A 352 -1.37 10.21 15.65
N PHE A 353 -0.96 10.08 14.39
CA PHE A 353 -1.82 10.37 13.24
C PHE A 353 -1.67 9.30 12.16
N GLU A 354 -2.73 9.09 11.41
CA GLU A 354 -2.75 8.24 10.23
C GLU A 354 -2.43 9.09 9.01
N LYS A 355 -1.66 8.55 8.08
CA LYS A 355 -1.27 9.20 6.83
C LYS A 355 -1.58 8.27 5.66
N THR A 356 -2.49 8.71 4.81
CA THR A 356 -2.67 8.17 3.46
C THR A 356 -1.82 8.99 2.52
N GLN A 357 -0.98 8.32 1.73
CA GLN A 357 -0.02 8.98 0.86
C GLN A 357 -0.11 8.42 -0.56
N VAL A 358 -0.20 9.29 -1.56
CA VAL A 358 -0.05 8.92 -2.97
C VAL A 358 1.30 9.41 -3.46
N LYS A 359 2.14 8.51 -3.97
CA LYS A 359 3.51 8.76 -4.42
C LYS A 359 3.62 8.58 -5.93
N ILE A 360 4.12 9.58 -6.64
CA ILE A 360 4.38 9.58 -8.08
C ILE A 360 5.90 9.73 -8.29
N PRO A 361 6.64 8.63 -8.51
CA PRO A 361 8.06 8.71 -8.83
C PRO A 361 8.26 9.08 -10.31
N PHE A 362 9.14 10.03 -10.55
CA PHE A 362 9.46 10.54 -11.87
C PHE A 362 10.95 10.83 -11.97
N GLN A 363 11.44 10.99 -13.20
CA GLN A 363 12.82 11.31 -13.51
C GLN A 363 12.85 12.53 -14.42
N LEU A 364 13.78 13.45 -14.16
CA LEU A 364 14.04 14.59 -15.05
C LEU A 364 15.07 14.21 -16.11
N SER A 365 15.22 15.05 -17.13
CA SER A 365 16.14 14.82 -18.26
C SER A 365 17.61 14.65 -17.88
N ASP A 366 18.01 15.15 -16.72
CA ASP A 366 19.35 15.00 -16.11
C ASP A 366 19.60 13.58 -15.56
N GLY A 367 18.58 12.73 -15.50
CA GLY A 367 18.67 11.36 -15.00
C GLY A 367 18.43 11.24 -13.49
N PHE A 368 18.20 12.34 -12.77
CA PHE A 368 17.83 12.30 -11.35
C PHE A 368 16.38 11.91 -11.16
N ALA A 369 16.16 11.10 -10.13
CA ALA A 369 14.86 10.59 -9.76
C ALA A 369 14.32 11.34 -8.54
N TYR A 370 13.06 11.72 -8.67
CA TYR A 370 12.31 12.47 -7.69
C TYR A 370 10.99 11.77 -7.39
N LEU A 371 10.38 12.19 -6.31
CA LEU A 371 9.10 11.71 -5.86
C LEU A 371 8.21 12.90 -5.52
N LEU A 372 7.07 12.98 -6.20
CA LEU A 372 5.95 13.79 -5.74
C LEU A 372 5.08 12.96 -4.81
N SER A 373 4.60 13.56 -3.73
CA SER A 373 3.62 12.90 -2.89
C SER A 373 2.54 13.82 -2.35
N ILE A 374 1.30 13.33 -2.39
CA ILE A 374 0.16 13.96 -1.73
C ILE A 374 -0.08 13.19 -0.44
N ASP A 375 0.03 13.90 0.67
CA ASP A 375 -0.17 13.40 2.02
C ASP A 375 -1.50 13.89 2.56
N ASP A 376 -2.29 12.95 3.07
CA ASP A 376 -3.48 13.24 3.86
C ASP A 376 -3.31 12.67 5.26
N CYS A 377 -3.05 13.56 6.22
CA CYS A 377 -2.76 13.20 7.61
C CYS A 377 -3.96 13.55 8.49
N ILE A 378 -4.40 12.61 9.33
CA ILE A 378 -5.48 12.82 10.29
C ILE A 378 -5.12 12.20 11.65
N ASP A 379 -5.21 12.99 12.73
CA ASP A 379 -4.96 12.49 14.08
C ASP A 379 -6.21 11.84 14.70
N THR A 380 -6.05 11.27 15.90
CA THR A 380 -7.13 10.57 16.61
C THR A 380 -8.27 11.49 17.06
N THR A 381 -8.08 12.81 17.01
CA THR A 381 -9.09 13.82 17.35
C THR A 381 -9.74 14.47 16.13
N GLY A 382 -9.34 14.05 14.92
CA GLY A 382 -9.88 14.55 13.67
C GLY A 382 -9.14 15.76 13.10
N ASN A 383 -8.03 16.21 13.71
CA ASN A 383 -7.24 17.29 13.12
C ASN A 383 -6.58 16.77 11.84
N ARG A 384 -6.77 17.50 10.75
CA ARG A 384 -6.29 17.13 9.42
C ARG A 384 -5.18 18.06 8.96
N LEU A 385 -4.19 17.51 8.26
CA LEU A 385 -3.15 18.24 7.56
C LEU A 385 -2.90 17.59 6.20
N GLN A 386 -3.12 18.34 5.13
CA GLN A 386 -2.82 17.91 3.78
C GLN A 386 -1.56 18.62 3.26
N GLN A 387 -0.62 17.83 2.74
CA GLN A 387 0.64 18.37 2.25
C GLN A 387 1.03 17.74 0.90
N LEU A 388 1.62 18.55 0.04
CA LEU A 388 2.32 18.12 -1.16
C LEU A 388 3.82 18.16 -0.88
N GLU A 389 4.53 17.07 -1.16
CA GLU A 389 5.98 16.97 -0.98
C GLU A 389 6.65 16.63 -2.31
N ILE A 390 7.77 17.28 -2.61
CA ILE A 390 8.72 16.89 -3.66
C ILE A 390 9.98 16.41 -2.95
N GLU A 391 10.46 15.20 -3.24
CA GLU A 391 11.61 14.59 -2.57
C GLU A 391 12.59 14.04 -3.61
N PHE A 392 13.89 14.30 -3.44
CA PHE A 392 14.93 13.59 -4.20
C PHE A 392 15.09 12.17 -3.67
N ILE A 393 15.02 11.17 -4.56
CA ILE A 393 15.05 9.75 -4.17
C ILE A 393 16.24 8.96 -4.73
N GLY A 394 17.08 9.59 -5.56
CA GLY A 394 18.33 9.02 -6.06
C GLY A 394 18.60 9.31 -7.54
N SER A 395 19.53 8.54 -8.11
CA SER A 395 19.86 8.56 -9.54
C SER A 395 19.99 7.12 -10.04
N ALA A 396 19.74 6.90 -11.33
CA ALA A 396 20.04 5.62 -11.99
C ALA A 396 21.55 5.38 -12.20
N LEU A 397 22.41 6.38 -11.95
CA LEU A 397 23.82 6.40 -12.37
C LEU A 397 24.86 6.45 -11.21
N ASN A 398 24.52 5.99 -9.99
CA ASN A 398 25.34 6.08 -8.75
C ASN A 398 25.51 7.53 -8.20
N VAL A 399 25.67 7.70 -6.87
CA VAL A 399 25.47 8.96 -6.09
C VAL A 399 26.80 9.74 -5.86
N PRO A 400 26.83 11.08 -5.70
CA PRO A 400 26.10 12.17 -6.36
C PRO A 400 27.02 13.13 -7.15
N GLN A 401 26.50 13.69 -8.26
CA GLN A 401 26.85 15.05 -8.69
C GLN A 401 26.35 16.06 -7.63
N CYS A 402 27.02 17.21 -7.49
CA CYS A 402 26.87 18.19 -6.40
C CYS A 402 25.41 18.42 -5.90
N THR A 403 25.20 18.48 -4.59
CA THR A 403 23.90 18.75 -3.93
C THR A 403 23.23 20.03 -4.46
N GLU A 404 24.01 21.01 -4.93
CA GLU A 404 23.52 22.24 -5.57
C GLU A 404 22.70 22.00 -6.83
N ALA A 405 23.03 20.98 -7.63
CA ALA A 405 22.26 20.61 -8.81
C ALA A 405 20.86 20.13 -8.40
N ILE A 406 20.79 19.25 -7.39
CA ILE A 406 19.53 18.74 -6.85
C ILE A 406 18.66 19.88 -6.32
N PHE A 407 19.26 20.88 -5.65
CA PHE A 407 18.52 22.06 -5.18
C PHE A 407 17.96 22.88 -6.34
N THR A 408 18.77 23.12 -7.37
CA THR A 408 18.36 23.84 -8.57
C THR A 408 17.18 23.13 -9.24
N ASP A 409 17.22 21.81 -9.34
CA ASP A 409 16.15 21.02 -9.92
C ASP A 409 14.86 21.08 -9.11
N ILE A 410 14.94 20.87 -7.78
CA ILE A 410 13.74 20.97 -6.94
C ILE A 410 13.18 22.39 -7.01
N ASN A 411 14.01 23.44 -6.97
CA ASN A 411 13.53 24.82 -7.12
C ASN A 411 12.85 25.05 -8.47
N ARG A 412 13.40 24.52 -9.58
CA ARG A 412 12.76 24.58 -10.91
C ARG A 412 11.39 23.91 -10.92
N VAL A 413 11.30 22.71 -10.36
CA VAL A 413 10.04 21.95 -10.23
C VAL A 413 9.03 22.73 -9.38
N VAL A 414 9.48 23.30 -8.25
CA VAL A 414 8.67 24.13 -7.35
C VAL A 414 8.16 25.39 -8.04
N THR A 415 9.02 26.11 -8.77
CA THR A 415 8.61 27.31 -9.50
C THR A 415 7.53 26.98 -10.52
N SER A 416 7.74 25.94 -11.34
CA SER A 416 6.73 25.48 -12.30
C SER A 416 5.40 25.15 -11.61
N LEU A 417 5.46 24.35 -10.52
CA LEU A 417 4.29 23.92 -9.75
C LEU A 417 3.49 25.12 -9.19
N LEU A 418 4.17 26.11 -8.62
CA LEU A 418 3.52 27.29 -8.02
C LEU A 418 2.92 28.24 -9.07
N THR A 419 3.49 28.26 -10.28
CA THR A 419 2.98 29.07 -11.40
C THR A 419 1.87 28.38 -12.19
N TYR A 420 1.75 27.06 -12.08
CA TYR A 420 0.77 26.29 -12.83
C TYR A 420 -0.66 26.67 -12.43
N LEU A 421 -1.45 27.12 -13.41
CA LEU A 421 -2.76 27.74 -13.18
C LEU A 421 -3.71 26.88 -12.33
N PRO A 422 -3.81 25.54 -12.53
CA PRO A 422 -4.60 24.66 -11.68
C PRO A 422 -4.17 24.58 -10.20
N PHE A 423 -2.92 24.89 -9.84
CA PHE A 423 -2.40 24.81 -8.47
C PHE A 423 -2.12 26.17 -7.84
N ARG A 424 -2.06 27.24 -8.63
CA ARG A 424 -1.81 28.60 -8.16
C ARG A 424 -2.80 28.99 -7.07
N GLY A 425 -2.27 29.40 -5.91
CA GLY A 425 -3.06 29.80 -4.74
C GLY A 425 -3.72 28.65 -3.97
N LYS A 426 -3.60 27.40 -4.42
CA LYS A 426 -4.11 26.21 -3.71
C LYS A 426 -3.08 25.59 -2.76
N ILE A 427 -1.80 25.86 -3.00
CA ILE A 427 -0.68 25.39 -2.19
C ILE A 427 0.16 26.56 -1.71
N THR A 428 0.72 26.43 -0.51
CA THR A 428 1.66 27.40 0.06
C THR A 428 2.81 26.67 0.73
N PRO A 429 4.04 27.20 0.73
CA PRO A 429 5.15 26.53 1.40
C PRO A 429 4.84 26.23 2.87
N SER A 430 5.11 24.99 3.29
CA SER A 430 4.86 24.56 4.65
C SER A 430 5.79 25.28 5.62
N LYS A 431 5.22 25.93 6.63
CA LYS A 431 5.99 26.65 7.67
C LYS A 431 6.31 25.79 8.89
N THR A 432 5.59 24.68 9.07
CA THR A 432 5.72 23.78 10.22
C THR A 432 5.85 22.35 9.75
N SER A 433 6.63 21.55 10.48
CA SER A 433 6.73 20.12 10.18
C SER A 433 5.47 19.38 10.65
N LYS A 434 5.15 18.23 10.03
CA LYS A 434 4.07 17.34 10.53
C LYS A 434 4.27 16.97 12.00
N HIS A 435 5.52 16.75 12.42
CA HIS A 435 5.87 16.46 13.81
C HIS A 435 5.44 17.60 14.72
N GLU A 436 5.84 18.83 14.39
CA GLU A 436 5.50 20.02 15.16
C GLU A 436 3.99 20.32 15.16
N TYR A 437 3.33 20.20 14.00
CA TYR A 437 1.89 20.41 13.86
C TYR A 437 1.13 19.46 14.79
N PHE A 438 1.39 18.15 14.69
CA PHE A 438 0.66 17.15 15.45
C PHE A 438 1.09 17.03 16.92
N ALA A 439 2.32 17.43 17.27
CA ALA A 439 2.79 17.43 18.66
C ALA A 439 2.00 18.39 19.58
N ARG A 440 1.32 19.39 19.00
CA ARG A 440 0.50 20.37 19.73
C ARG A 440 -0.83 19.79 20.20
N TYR A 441 -1.31 18.73 19.55
CA TYR A 441 -2.56 18.07 19.90
C TYR A 441 -2.22 16.89 20.81
N VAL A 442 -2.40 17.08 22.12
CA VAL A 442 -2.20 16.00 23.10
C VAL A 442 -3.37 15.01 22.93
N PRO A 443 -3.10 13.70 22.77
CA PRO A 443 -4.15 12.71 22.71
C PRO A 443 -4.89 12.71 24.04
N VAL A 444 -6.21 12.90 23.98
CA VAL A 444 -7.08 12.61 25.12
C VAL A 444 -6.99 11.09 25.35
N PRO A 445 -6.65 10.60 26.55
CA PRO A 445 -6.58 9.17 26.81
C PRO A 445 -7.92 8.52 26.42
N ARG A 446 -7.89 7.43 25.64
CA ARG A 446 -9.11 6.69 25.23
C ARG A 446 -9.98 6.22 26.41
N VAL A 447 -9.42 6.15 27.61
CA VAL A 447 -10.17 5.86 28.87
C VAL A 447 -11.18 6.96 29.20
N ALA A 448 -11.01 8.18 28.67
CA ALA A 448 -11.99 9.26 28.80
C ALA A 448 -13.08 9.26 27.71
N LEU A 449 -13.05 8.29 26.78
CA LEU A 449 -13.98 8.14 25.66
C LEU A 449 -14.70 6.78 25.63
N ALA A 450 -14.54 5.96 26.67
CA ALA A 450 -15.21 4.67 26.83
C ALA A 450 -16.45 4.81 27.71
#